data_AF-F8D8G6-F1
#
_entry.id   AF-F8D8G6-F1
#
_cell.length_a   1.000
_cell.length_b   1.000
_cell.length_c   1.000
_cell.angle_alpha   90.00
_cell.angle_beta   90.00
_cell.angle_gamma   90.00
#
_symmetry.space_group_name_H-M   'P 1'
#
loop_
_entity.id
_entity.type
_entity.pdbx_description
1 polymer ?
#
loop_
_entity_poly.entity_id
_entity_poly.type
_entity_poly.pdbx_seq_one_letter_code
_entity_poly.pdbx_strand_id
1 'polypeptide(L)'
;MTRYGDFPDHLQHLIDDLGEEGFSITYGEVEGEGGGPGFTAERGETIIHVEDWTQTWAFSCRDPERPDYDDTWAYPSRAREEVWKWLDESTD
;
A
#
# COMPACT_ATOMS: atom_id res chain seq x y z
N MET A 1 -15.25 -17.96 2.54
CA MET A 1 -14.56 -16.93 1.74
C MET A 1 -14.40 -15.72 2.65
N THR A 2 -13.20 -15.51 3.18
CA THR A 2 -12.89 -14.38 4.05
C THR A 2 -12.93 -13.13 3.18
N ARG A 3 -14.00 -12.34 3.28
CA ARG A 3 -14.02 -10.98 2.74
C ARG A 3 -13.11 -10.15 3.65
N TYR A 4 -11.84 -10.05 3.28
CA TYR A 4 -10.92 -9.13 3.93
C TYR A 4 -11.38 -7.70 3.59
N GLY A 5 -11.83 -6.98 4.63
CA GLY A 5 -11.96 -5.52 4.69
C GLY A 5 -12.88 -4.85 3.67
N ASP A 6 -13.93 -4.17 4.15
CA ASP A 6 -14.51 -3.05 3.40
C ASP A 6 -13.45 -1.94 3.35
N PHE A 7 -12.53 -2.01 2.38
CA PHE A 7 -11.58 -0.93 2.13
C PHE A 7 -12.37 0.31 1.68
N PRO A 8 -12.01 1.52 2.15
CA PRO A 8 -12.50 2.76 1.56
C PRO A 8 -12.37 2.76 0.03
N ASP A 9 -13.30 3.39 -0.69
CA ASP A 9 -13.30 3.41 -2.17
C ASP A 9 -11.95 3.83 -2.77
N HIS A 10 -11.28 4.79 -2.15
CA HIS A 10 -9.94 5.24 -2.58
C HIS A 10 -8.88 4.13 -2.54
N LEU A 11 -8.96 3.24 -1.56
CA LEU A 11 -8.04 2.11 -1.45
C LEU A 11 -8.45 0.95 -2.36
N GLN A 12 -9.74 0.73 -2.58
CA GLN A 12 -10.20 -0.21 -3.61
C GLN A 12 -9.69 0.21 -4.98
N HIS A 13 -9.81 1.49 -5.33
CA HIS A 13 -9.24 2.03 -6.57
C HIS A 13 -7.72 1.86 -6.64
N LEU A 14 -6.99 2.10 -5.54
CA LEU A 14 -5.55 1.87 -5.50
C LEU A 14 -5.20 0.39 -5.73
N ILE A 15 -5.97 -0.53 -5.17
CA ILE A 15 -5.77 -1.98 -5.35
C ILE A 15 -6.00 -2.38 -6.82
N ASP A 16 -7.08 -1.88 -7.43
CA ASP A 16 -7.37 -2.12 -8.86
C ASP A 16 -6.26 -1.55 -9.74
N ASP A 17 -5.89 -0.29 -9.51
CA ASP A 17 -4.79 0.43 -10.18
C ASP A 17 -3.48 -0.37 -10.13
N LEU A 18 -3.06 -0.82 -8.94
CA LEU A 18 -1.84 -1.61 -8.74
C LEU A 18 -1.92 -2.97 -9.45
N GLY A 19 -3.09 -3.60 -9.44
CA GLY A 19 -3.34 -4.84 -10.18
C GLY A 19 -3.18 -4.66 -11.70
N GLU A 20 -3.65 -3.54 -12.26
CA GLU A 20 -3.47 -3.19 -13.67
C GLU A 20 -2.00 -2.92 -14.02
N GLU A 21 -1.24 -2.33 -13.09
CA GLU A 21 0.22 -2.10 -13.19
C GLU A 21 1.08 -3.36 -12.99
N GLY A 22 0.43 -4.51 -12.76
CA GLY A 22 1.09 -5.82 -12.67
C GLY A 22 1.59 -6.18 -11.27
N PHE A 23 1.15 -5.48 -10.22
CA PHE A 23 1.44 -5.88 -8.85
C PHE A 23 0.57 -7.09 -8.44
N SER A 24 1.17 -7.99 -7.66
CA SER A 24 0.48 -9.08 -6.99
C SER A 24 -0.04 -8.59 -5.64
N ILE A 25 -1.36 -8.64 -5.43
CA ILE A 25 -1.99 -8.13 -4.21
C ILE A 25 -2.29 -9.28 -3.24
N THR A 26 -1.78 -9.17 -2.02
CA THR A 26 -2.02 -10.09 -0.90
C THR A 26 -2.75 -9.35 0.21
N TYR A 27 -3.93 -9.85 0.61
CA TYR A 27 -4.73 -9.28 1.70
C TYR A 27 -4.40 -9.96 3.03
N GLY A 28 -4.29 -9.19 4.11
CA GLY A 28 -4.02 -9.76 5.42
C GLY A 28 -3.73 -8.72 6.50
N GLU A 29 -3.33 -9.20 7.66
CA GLU A 29 -2.60 -8.37 8.62
C GLU A 29 -1.22 -8.12 8.01
N VAL A 30 -0.88 -6.85 7.83
CA VAL A 30 0.46 -6.45 7.38
C VAL A 30 1.34 -6.42 8.62
N GLU A 31 2.50 -7.08 8.59
CA GLU A 31 3.50 -7.02 9.65
C GLU A 31 4.22 -5.64 9.63
N GLY A 32 3.46 -4.56 9.82
CA GLY A 32 3.94 -3.19 10.00
C GLY A 32 3.92 -2.76 11.47
N GLU A 33 4.35 -1.53 11.75
CA GLU A 33 4.26 -0.95 13.10
C GLU A 33 2.82 -0.85 13.61
N GLY A 34 1.83 -0.86 12.71
CA GLY A 34 0.43 -0.77 13.05
C GLY A 34 -0.26 -2.09 13.38
N GLY A 35 0.20 -3.21 12.79
CA GLY A 35 -0.41 -4.53 12.98
C GLY A 35 -1.89 -4.57 12.58
N GLY A 36 -2.28 -3.73 11.62
CA GLY A 36 -3.67 -3.54 11.20
C GLY A 36 -4.09 -4.41 10.01
N PRO A 37 -5.39 -4.51 9.72
CA PRO A 37 -5.85 -5.08 8.46
C PRO A 37 -5.35 -4.21 7.30
N GLY A 38 -4.86 -4.85 6.25
CA GLY A 38 -4.23 -4.17 5.14
C GLY A 38 -4.06 -5.05 3.92
N PHE A 39 -3.23 -4.58 3.00
CA PHE A 39 -2.76 -5.35 1.87
C PHE A 39 -1.29 -5.05 1.57
N THR A 40 -0.66 -6.02 0.95
CA THR A 40 0.69 -5.95 0.41
C THR A 40 0.59 -6.08 -1.11
N ALA A 41 1.23 -5.17 -1.84
CA ALA A 41 1.35 -5.22 -3.29
C ALA A 41 2.82 -5.41 -3.68
N GLU A 42 3.10 -6.45 -4.47
CA GLU A 42 4.47 -6.84 -4.82
C GLU A 42 4.66 -6.89 -6.34
N ARG A 43 5.75 -6.27 -6.83
CA ARG A 43 6.17 -6.37 -8.24
C ARG A 43 7.69 -6.45 -8.32
N GLY A 44 8.20 -7.67 -8.53
CA GLY A 44 9.65 -7.89 -8.55
C GLY A 44 10.25 -7.67 -7.16
N GLU A 45 11.10 -6.67 -7.01
CA GLU A 45 11.72 -6.28 -5.74
C GLU A 45 11.00 -5.09 -5.07
N THR A 46 10.02 -4.49 -5.76
CA THR A 46 9.19 -3.41 -5.23
C THR A 46 8.06 -3.99 -4.36
N ILE A 47 7.95 -3.49 -3.12
CA ILE A 47 6.95 -3.92 -2.14
C ILE A 47 6.25 -2.69 -1.58
N ILE A 48 4.92 -2.69 -1.64
CA ILE A 48 4.05 -1.63 -1.11
C ILE A 48 3.17 -2.26 -0.04
N HIS A 49 3.17 -1.68 1.14
CA HIS A 49 2.32 -2.06 2.26
C HIS A 49 1.34 -0.95 2.54
N VAL A 50 0.07 -1.31 2.73
CA VAL A 50 -0.98 -0.38 3.14
C VAL A 50 -1.78 -1.03 4.26
N GLU A 51 -1.80 -0.41 5.45
CA GLU A 51 -2.49 -0.95 6.63
C GLU A 51 -3.37 0.10 7.31
N ASP A 52 -4.46 -0.34 7.97
CA ASP A 52 -5.28 0.53 8.81
C ASP A 52 -4.64 0.70 10.19
N TRP A 53 -4.15 1.91 10.47
CA TRP A 53 -3.55 2.29 11.74
C TRP A 53 -4.41 3.26 12.53
N THR A 54 -5.04 2.81 13.61
CA THR A 54 -5.81 3.66 14.53
C THR A 54 -6.88 4.55 13.85
N GLN A 55 -7.52 4.05 12.77
CA GLN A 55 -8.49 4.78 11.92
C GLN A 55 -7.86 5.76 10.90
N THR A 56 -6.55 5.70 10.72
CA THR A 56 -5.80 6.38 9.66
C THR A 56 -5.02 5.33 8.88
N TRP A 57 -4.97 5.43 7.55
CA TRP A 57 -4.26 4.44 6.75
C TRP A 57 -2.78 4.80 6.67
N ALA A 58 -1.95 3.84 7.04
CA ALA A 58 -0.51 3.91 6.90
C ALA A 58 -0.09 3.25 5.59
N PHE A 59 0.96 3.78 5.00
CA PHE A 59 1.56 3.24 3.80
C PHE A 59 3.07 3.17 4.02
N SER A 60 3.68 2.06 3.63
CA SER A 60 5.14 1.94 3.54
C SER A 60 5.56 1.31 2.23
N CYS A 61 6.61 1.86 1.63
CA CYS A 61 7.14 1.44 0.34
C CYS A 61 8.59 0.99 0.45
N ARG A 62 8.98 0.00 -0.33
CA ARG A 62 10.37 -0.43 -0.46
C ARG A 62 10.70 -0.78 -1.91
N ASP A 63 11.86 -0.31 -2.36
CA ASP A 63 12.45 -0.65 -3.65
C ASP A 63 13.95 -0.97 -3.49
N PRO A 64 14.58 -1.78 -4.35
CA PRO A 64 16.04 -1.90 -4.39
C PRO A 64 16.75 -0.55 -4.61
N GLU A 65 16.14 0.39 -5.33
CA GLU A 65 16.68 1.74 -5.54
C GLU A 65 16.45 2.66 -4.33
N ARG A 66 15.48 2.31 -3.47
CA ARG A 66 15.10 3.06 -2.24
C ARG A 66 14.82 2.05 -1.10
N PRO A 67 15.87 1.59 -0.41
CA PRO A 67 15.76 0.52 0.59
C PRO A 67 15.15 0.99 1.92
N ASP A 68 15.08 2.30 2.15
CA ASP A 68 14.43 2.89 3.31
C ASP A 68 12.91 2.84 3.13
N TYR A 69 12.21 2.32 4.15
CA TYR A 69 10.76 2.38 4.19
C TYR A 69 10.34 3.84 4.38
N ASP A 70 9.56 4.38 3.44
CA ASP A 70 8.91 5.68 3.62
C ASP A 70 7.56 5.43 4.32
N ASP A 71 7.54 5.58 5.64
CA ASP A 71 6.34 5.40 6.46
C ASP A 71 5.51 6.69 6.47
N THR A 72 4.51 6.75 5.59
CA THR A 72 3.59 7.89 5.53
C THR A 72 2.24 7.53 6.15
N TRP A 73 1.85 8.31 7.17
CA TRP A 73 0.62 8.12 7.96
C TRP A 73 -0.46 9.11 7.50
N ALA A 74 -1.54 8.63 6.87
CA ALA A 74 -2.52 9.52 6.24
C ALA A 74 -3.97 9.02 6.24
N TYR A 75 -4.86 9.80 5.61
CA TYR A 75 -6.23 9.39 5.30
C TYR A 75 -6.24 8.50 4.05
N PRO A 76 -7.26 7.65 3.83
CA PRO A 76 -7.28 6.71 2.70
C PRO A 76 -7.10 7.39 1.32
N SER A 77 -7.62 8.60 1.15
CA SER A 77 -7.45 9.38 -0.09
C SER A 77 -5.99 9.77 -0.35
N ARG A 78 -5.25 10.09 0.71
CA ARG A 78 -3.83 10.45 0.64
C ARG A 78 -2.92 9.24 0.46
N ALA A 79 -3.26 8.10 1.05
CA ALA A 79 -2.49 6.86 0.85
C ALA A 79 -2.35 6.53 -0.65
N ARG A 80 -3.42 6.72 -1.44
CA ARG A 80 -3.35 6.61 -2.90
C ARG A 80 -2.42 7.63 -3.56
N GLU A 81 -2.53 8.90 -3.19
CA GLU A 81 -1.67 9.96 -3.75
C GLU A 81 -0.18 9.72 -3.45
N GLU A 82 0.13 9.30 -2.23
CA GLU A 82 1.52 9.06 -1.78
C GLU A 82 2.12 7.82 -2.44
N VAL A 83 1.35 6.73 -2.58
CA VAL A 83 1.80 5.54 -3.33
C VAL A 83 2.13 5.91 -4.78
N TRP A 84 1.25 6.65 -5.45
CA TRP A 84 1.48 7.05 -6.84
C TRP A 84 2.65 8.01 -6.99
N LYS A 85 2.76 9.00 -6.10
CA LYS A 85 3.88 9.93 -6.08
C LYS A 85 5.20 9.19 -5.88
N TRP A 86 5.24 8.23 -4.94
CA TRP A 86 6.44 7.43 -4.73
C TRP A 86 6.80 6.57 -5.95
N LEU A 87 5.80 5.98 -6.62
CA LEU A 87 6.02 5.20 -7.86
C LEU A 87 6.56 6.09 -8.99
N ASP A 88 6.01 7.29 -9.17
CA ASP A 88 6.49 8.29 -10.14
C ASP A 88 7.94 8.70 -9.86
N GLU A 89 8.26 8.98 -8.60
CA GLU A 89 9.62 9.32 -8.16
C GLU A 89 10.63 8.17 -8.27
N SER A 90 10.16 6.91 -8.35
CA SER A 90 11.04 5.73 -8.43
C SER A 90 11.30 5.25 -9.87
N THR A 91 10.76 5.94 -10.88
CA THR A 91 10.88 5.53 -12.30
C THR A 91 11.80 6.46 -13.13
N ASP A 92 12.64 7.30 -12.49
CA ASP A 92 13.61 8.21 -13.16
C ASP A 92 15.07 7.71 -13.13
#